data_AF-A0A653J6A5-F1
#
_entry.id   AF-A0A653J6A5-F1
#
_cell.length_a   1.000
_cell.length_b   1.000
_cell.length_c   1.000
_cell.angle_alpha   90.00
_cell.angle_beta   90.00
_cell.angle_gamma   90.00
#
_symmetry.space_group_name_H-M   'P 1'
#
loop_
_entity.id
_entity.type
_entity.pdbx_description
1 polymer ?
#
loop_
_entity_poly.entity_id
_entity_poly.type
_entity_poly.pdbx_seq_one_letter_code
_entity_poly.pdbx_strand_id
1 'polypeptide(L)'
;MIGVDSRYQGRGYGGDLLVDCLMRLAGAAEALGIAVVMLDVLDCGDPEKVAKRLALYTSYGFEPLPSDGLRLFLPMATVRRLANAEQRTALDAEADG
;
A
#
# COMPACT_ATOMS: atom_id res chain seq x y z
N MET A 1 -0.07 7.08 8.59
CA MET A 1 0.66 6.20 9.52
C MET A 1 -0.03 4.84 9.53
N ILE A 2 0.71 3.75 9.32
CA ILE A 2 0.20 2.38 9.43
C ILE A 2 0.92 1.73 10.61
N GLY A 3 0.16 1.09 11.49
CA GLY A 3 0.69 0.43 12.68
C GLY A 3 -0.07 -0.86 12.95
N VAL A 4 0.66 -1.91 13.30
CA VAL A 4 0.09 -3.18 13.75
C VAL A 4 0.59 -3.41 15.17
N ASP A 5 -0.34 -3.65 16.09
CA ASP A 5 -0.04 -4.00 17.48
C ASP A 5 0.94 -5.18 17.53
N SER A 6 1.92 -5.12 18.44
CA SER A 6 3.03 -6.07 18.51
C SER A 6 2.58 -7.53 18.67
N ARG A 7 1.43 -7.77 19.29
CA ARG A 7 0.84 -9.11 19.45
C ARG A 7 0.41 -9.75 18.13
N TYR A 8 0.26 -8.94 17.08
CA TYR A 8 -0.32 -9.31 15.80
C TYR A 8 0.62 -9.08 14.60
N GLN A 9 1.86 -8.64 14.84
CA GLN A 9 2.85 -8.45 13.79
C GLN A 9 3.25 -9.79 13.14
N GLY A 10 3.70 -9.73 11.88
CA GLY A 10 4.13 -10.91 11.12
C GLY A 10 2.99 -11.75 10.53
N ARG A 11 1.73 -11.32 10.66
CA ARG A 11 0.53 -12.04 10.18
C ARG A 11 -0.09 -11.48 8.90
N GLY A 12 0.56 -10.54 8.23
CA GLY A 12 0.04 -9.91 7.00
C GLY A 12 -0.80 -8.65 7.20
N TYR A 13 -1.31 -8.35 8.41
CA TYR A 13 -2.22 -7.22 8.64
C TYR A 13 -1.72 -5.84 8.19
N GLY A 14 -0.40 -5.61 8.18
CA GLY A 14 0.14 -4.35 7.66
C GLY A 14 -0.13 -4.17 6.16
N GLY A 15 -0.07 -5.27 5.40
CA GLY A 15 -0.45 -5.31 3.99
C GLY A 15 -1.95 -5.16 3.80
N ASP A 16 -2.77 -5.86 4.59
CA ASP A 16 -4.23 -5.75 4.53
C ASP A 16 -4.71 -4.30 4.74
N LEU A 17 -4.16 -3.63 5.76
CA LEU A 17 -4.44 -2.22 6.04
C LEU A 17 -4.01 -1.30 4.89
N LEU A 18 -2.89 -1.60 4.25
CA LEU A 18 -2.42 -0.83 3.09
C LEU A 18 -3.36 -1.01 1.90
N VAL A 19 -3.75 -2.24 1.59
CA VAL A 19 -4.68 -2.55 0.50
C VAL A 19 -6.04 -1.88 0.75
N ASP A 20 -6.64 -2.02 1.93
CA ASP A 20 -7.90 -1.35 2.28
C ASP A 20 -7.81 0.17 2.08
N CYS A 21 -6.71 0.80 2.52
CA CYS A 21 -6.47 2.22 2.30
C CYS A 21 -6.43 2.57 0.79
N LEU A 22 -5.67 1.82 0.00
CA LEU A 22 -5.54 2.03 -1.44
C LEU A 22 -6.88 1.85 -2.18
N MET A 23 -7.70 0.87 -1.78
CA MET A 23 -9.03 0.66 -2.33
C MET A 23 -9.97 1.84 -2.09
N ARG A 24 -9.96 2.39 -0.87
CA ARG A 24 -10.75 3.58 -0.53
C ARG A 24 -10.28 4.80 -1.32
N LEU A 25 -8.98 4.97 -1.48
CA LEU A 25 -8.42 6.05 -2.29
C LEU A 25 -8.79 5.90 -3.77
N ALA A 26 -8.81 4.68 -4.31
CA ALA A 26 -9.26 4.42 -5.67
C ALA A 26 -10.71 4.88 -5.90
N GLY A 27 -11.61 4.58 -4.97
CA GLY A 27 -13.01 5.03 -5.02
C GLY A 27 -13.18 6.54 -4.87
N ALA A 28 -12.36 7.18 -4.02
CA ALA A 28 -12.41 8.63 -3.81
C ALA A 28 -11.73 9.44 -4.93
N ALA A 29 -10.81 8.83 -5.68
CA ALA A 29 -9.95 9.52 -6.63
C ALA A 29 -10.70 10.26 -7.73
N GLU A 30 -11.84 9.72 -8.19
CA GLU A 30 -12.64 10.33 -9.25
C GLU A 30 -13.33 11.62 -8.77
N ALA A 31 -13.88 11.59 -7.56
CA ALA A 31 -14.61 12.74 -7.00
C ALA A 31 -13.67 13.87 -6.55
N LEU A 32 -12.45 13.53 -6.12
CA LEU A 32 -11.51 14.47 -5.51
C LEU A 32 -10.31 14.84 -6.40
N GLY A 33 -10.17 14.21 -7.58
CA GLY A 33 -9.04 14.45 -8.47
C GLY A 33 -7.69 13.97 -7.91
N ILE A 34 -7.65 12.80 -7.26
CA ILE A 34 -6.42 12.27 -6.64
C ILE A 34 -5.52 11.64 -7.70
N ALA A 35 -4.35 12.22 -7.93
CA ALA A 35 -3.39 11.74 -8.93
C ALA A 35 -2.35 10.75 -8.37
N VAL A 36 -1.90 10.95 -7.13
CA VAL A 36 -0.80 10.18 -6.52
C VAL A 36 -1.04 9.96 -5.03
N VAL A 37 -0.61 8.81 -4.52
CA VAL A 37 -0.52 8.53 -3.08
C VAL A 37 0.91 8.76 -2.64
N MET A 38 1.09 9.57 -1.59
CA MET A 38 2.40 9.80 -0.97
C MET A 38 2.52 9.00 0.33
N LEU A 39 3.69 8.42 0.59
CA LEU A 39 3.96 7.67 1.81
C LEU A 39 5.39 7.96 2.29
N ASP A 40 5.51 8.40 3.54
CA ASP A 40 6.80 8.52 4.20
C ASP A 40 7.10 7.22 4.97
N VAL A 41 8.24 6.59 4.66
CA VAL A 41 8.73 5.43 5.39
C VAL A 41 9.23 5.89 6.75
N LEU A 42 8.67 5.31 7.82
CA LEU A 42 9.10 5.62 9.18
C LEU A 42 10.56 5.22 9.40
N ASP A 43 11.42 6.23 9.53
CA ASP A 43 12.75 6.10 10.10
C ASP A 43 12.64 6.04 11.63
N CYS A 44 12.94 4.87 12.20
CA CYS A 44 12.94 4.65 13.63
C CYS A 44 14.35 4.49 14.22
N GLY A 45 15.40 4.85 13.46
CA GLY A 45 16.80 4.65 13.86
C GLY A 45 17.28 3.20 13.84
N ASP A 46 16.44 2.27 13.39
CA ASP A 46 16.76 0.84 13.23
C ASP A 46 16.78 0.52 11.73
N PRO A 47 17.97 0.39 11.10
CA PRO A 47 18.11 0.25 9.65
C PRO A 47 17.40 -0.99 9.09
N GLU A 48 17.35 -2.10 9.84
CA GLU A 48 16.68 -3.32 9.40
C GLU A 48 15.16 -3.12 9.34
N LYS A 49 14.59 -2.46 10.35
CA LYS A 49 13.16 -2.14 10.36
C LYS A 49 12.80 -1.15 9.26
N VAL A 50 13.66 -0.16 8.99
CA VAL A 50 13.47 0.79 7.88
C VAL A 50 13.49 0.07 6.54
N ALA A 51 14.52 -0.76 6.29
CA ALA A 51 14.63 -1.54 5.07
C ALA A 51 13.43 -2.49 4.86
N LYS A 52 12.96 -3.14 5.93
CA LYS A 52 11.77 -4.02 5.88
C LYS A 52 10.50 -3.25 5.48
N ARG A 53 10.29 -2.05 6.03
CA ARG A 53 9.15 -1.20 5.65
C ARG A 53 9.27 -0.73 4.21
N LEU A 54 10.45 -0.27 3.81
CA LEU A 54 10.73 0.16 2.45
C LEU A 54 10.43 -0.98 1.45
N ALA A 55 10.97 -2.17 1.68
CA ALA A 55 10.74 -3.35 0.84
C ALA A 55 9.26 -3.78 0.78
N LEU A 56 8.53 -3.67 1.89
CA LEU A 56 7.10 -3.91 1.90
C LEU A 56 6.38 -2.91 0.98
N TYR A 57 6.61 -1.62 1.13
CA TYR A 57 5.89 -0.64 0.32
C TYR A 57 6.27 -0.71 -1.17
N THR A 58 7.54 -0.92 -1.49
CA THR A 58 7.98 -1.05 -2.89
C THR A 58 7.43 -2.32 -3.55
N SER A 59 7.15 -3.39 -2.81
CA SER A 59 6.50 -4.59 -3.37
C SER A 59 5.05 -4.34 -3.82
N TYR A 60 4.37 -3.32 -3.27
CA TYR A 60 3.06 -2.83 -3.75
C TYR A 60 3.18 -1.86 -4.93
N GLY A 61 4.40 -1.60 -5.43
CA GLY A 61 4.66 -0.73 -6.57
C GLY A 61 4.90 0.74 -6.21
N PHE A 62 5.09 1.08 -4.93
CA PHE A 62 5.57 2.41 -4.57
C PHE A 62 7.00 2.62 -5.07
N GLU A 63 7.30 3.84 -5.48
CA GLU A 63 8.62 4.25 -5.97
C GLU A 63 9.19 5.36 -5.09
N PRO A 64 10.50 5.35 -4.78
CA PRO A 64 11.13 6.43 -4.02
C PRO A 64 11.25 7.72 -4.84
N LEU A 65 11.14 8.86 -4.18
CA LEU A 65 11.49 10.14 -4.81
C LEU A 65 13.01 10.23 -5.02
N PRO A 66 13.49 10.77 -6.16
CA PRO A 66 14.92 10.95 -6.39
C PRO A 66 15.63 11.81 -5.34
N SER A 67 14.90 12.74 -4.72
CA SER A 67 15.40 13.66 -3.69
C SER A 67 15.43 13.06 -2.28
N ASP A 68 14.63 12.03 -2.02
CA ASP A 68 14.50 11.41 -0.70
C ASP A 68 14.00 9.96 -0.84
N GLY A 69 14.91 9.01 -0.60
CA GLY A 69 14.63 7.58 -0.76
C GLY A 69 13.65 6.99 0.26
N LEU A 70 13.35 7.70 1.35
CA LEU A 70 12.35 7.29 2.33
C LEU A 70 10.97 7.91 2.07
N ARG A 71 10.87 8.80 1.08
CA ARG A 71 9.60 9.36 0.64
C ARG A 71 9.16 8.72 -0.65
N LEU A 72 8.07 7.98 -0.60
CA LEU A 72 7.58 7.18 -1.70
C LEU A 72 6.33 7.79 -2.32
N PHE A 73 6.12 7.47 -3.59
CA PHE A 73 4.90 7.81 -4.32
C PHE A 73 4.34 6.59 -5.07
N LEU A 74 3.02 6.55 -5.24
CA LEU A 74 2.32 5.54 -6.03
C LEU A 74 1.28 6.23 -6.93
N PRO A 75 1.42 6.17 -8.26
CA PRO A 75 0.45 6.74 -9.17
C PRO A 75 -0.93 6.09 -9.03
N MET A 76 -2.00 6.88 -9.08
CA MET A 76 -3.37 6.34 -8.99
C MET A 76 -3.69 5.35 -10.13
N ALA A 77 -3.00 5.45 -11.27
CA ALA A 77 -3.08 4.46 -12.34
C ALA A 77 -2.64 3.06 -11.87
N THR A 78 -1.60 2.97 -11.03
CA THR A 78 -1.15 1.70 -10.44
C THR A 78 -2.13 1.23 -9.38
N VAL A 79 -2.63 2.12 -8.52
CA VAL A 79 -3.65 1.81 -7.52
C VAL A 79 -4.91 1.21 -8.17
N ARG A 80 -5.40 1.81 -9.26
CA ARG A 80 -6.57 1.31 -10.00
C ARG A 80 -6.34 -0.09 -10.60
N ARG A 81 -5.12 -0.39 -11.06
CA ARG A 81 -4.79 -1.74 -11.55
C ARG A 81 -4.86 -2.78 -10.43
N LEU A 82 -4.32 -2.45 -9.25
CA LEU A 82 -4.37 -3.32 -8.06
C LEU A 82 -5.82 -3.55 -7.62
N ALA A 83 -6.62 -2.48 -7.56
CA ALA A 83 -8.02 -2.56 -7.16
C ALA A 83 -8.87 -3.46 -8.08
N ASN A 84 -8.63 -3.38 -9.38
CA ASN A 84 -9.33 -4.21 -10.35
C ASN A 84 -8.89 -5.69 -10.30
N ALA A 85 -7.66 -5.98 -9.85
CA ALA A 85 -7.16 -7.35 -9.71
C ALA A 85 -7.77 -8.05 -8.48
N GLU A 86 -7.90 -7.34 -7.36
CA GLU A 86 -8.59 -7.83 -6.15
C GLU A 86 -10.06 -8.17 -6.44
N GLN A 87 -10.78 -7.30 -7.17
CA GLN A 87 -12.17 -7.54 -7.54
C GLN A 87 -12.36 -8.79 -8.40
N ARG A 88 -11.43 -9.09 -9.30
CA ARG A 88 -11.45 -10.33 -10.10
C ARG A 88 -11.25 -11.57 -9.22
N THR A 89 -10.29 -11.50 -8.31
CA THR A 89 -9.99 -12.61 -7.39
C THR A 89 -11.19 -12.92 -6.48
N ALA A 90 -11.89 -11.88 -6.00
CA ALA A 90 -13.09 -12.05 -5.18
C ALA A 90 -14.26 -12.69 -5.96
N LEU A 91 -14.48 -12.26 -7.21
CA LEU A 91 -15.52 -12.84 -8.08
C LEU A 91 -15.25 -14.30 -8.43
N ASP A 92 -13.99 -14.66 -8.67
CA ASP A 92 -13.60 -16.05 -8.96
C ASP A 92 -13.79 -16.95 -7.71
N ALA A 93 -13.51 -16.43 -6.51
CA ALA A 93 -13.70 -17.16 -5.25
C ALA A 93 -15.18 -17.40 -4.89
N GLU A 94 -16.08 -16.49 -5.28
CA GLU A 94 -17.54 -16.65 -5.10
C GLU A 94 -18.17 -17.60 -6.13
N ALA A 95 -17.54 -17.81 -7.28
CA ALA A 95 -18.04 -18.71 -8.33
C ALA A 95 -17.74 -20.20 -8.07
N ASP A 96 -16.77 -20.50 -7.21
CA ASP A 96 -16.31 -21.86 -6.86
C ASP A 96 -16.91 -22.39 -5.52
N GLY A 97 -17.85 -21.66 -4.90
CA GLY A 97 -18.55 -22.03 -3.66
C GLY A 97 -20.04 -22.30 -3.85
#